data_AF-A0A2H9MN30-F1
#
_entry.id   AF-A0A2H9MN30-F1
#
_cell.length_a   1.000
_cell.length_b   1.000
_cell.length_c   1.000
_cell.angle_alpha   90.00
_cell.angle_beta   90.00
_cell.angle_gamma   90.00
#
_symmetry.space_group_name_H-M   'P 1'
#
loop_
_entity.id
_entity.type
_entity.pdbx_description
1 polymer ?
#
loop_
_entity_poly.entity_id
_entity_poly.type
_entity_poly.pdbx_seq_one_letter_code
_entity_poly.pdbx_strand_id
1 'polypeptide(L)' 'MVVLKSKGEMNMEKETTKIKDLTPNTKKTNVLAKVVSIGEPKEIPSRFGEAKKVAEAVIGDETGTILLSLWQDQIGT' A
#
# COMPACT_ATOMS: atom_id res chain seq x y z
N MET A 1 -23.05 37.58 -25.63
CA MET A 1 -21.88 36.67 -25.64
C MET A 1 -21.82 36.00 -24.27
N VAL A 2 -22.38 34.80 -24.14
CA VAL A 2 -22.34 34.06 -22.87
C VAL A 2 -21.11 33.16 -22.94
N VAL A 3 -20.11 33.46 -22.12
CA VAL A 3 -18.96 32.57 -21.95
C VAL A 3 -19.34 31.53 -20.91
N LEU A 4 -19.77 30.35 -21.38
CA LEU A 4 -19.89 29.17 -20.53
C LEU A 4 -18.49 28.54 -20.44
N LYS A 5 -17.80 28.68 -19.31
CA LYS A 5 -16.63 27.85 -19.02
C LYS A 5 -17.12 26.44 -18.72
N SER A 6 -16.87 25.54 -19.67
CA SER A 6 -17.18 24.12 -19.59
C SER A 6 -16.12 23.36 -18.79
N LYS A 7 -16.63 22.51 -17.89
CA LYS A 7 -16.10 21.24 -17.38
C LYS A 7 -14.66 21.25 -16.83
N GLY A 8 -14.58 21.40 -15.50
CA GLY A 8 -13.35 21.18 -14.73
C GLY A 8 -12.80 19.77 -14.96
N GLU A 9 -11.54 19.72 -15.36
CA GLU A 9 -10.70 18.55 -15.26
C GLU A 9 -10.54 18.23 -13.76
N MET A 10 -11.15 17.12 -13.33
CA MET A 10 -10.96 16.59 -11.97
C MET A 10 -9.61 15.88 -11.93
N ASN A 11 -8.53 16.61 -11.69
CA ASN A 11 -7.28 16.02 -11.22
C ASN A 11 -7.52 15.53 -9.79
N MET A 12 -7.96 14.27 -9.64
CA MET A 12 -7.81 13.56 -8.38
C MET A 12 -6.33 13.22 -8.22
N GLU A 13 -5.52 14.19 -7.78
CA GLU A 13 -4.36 13.82 -6.97
C GLU A 13 -4.93 13.06 -5.78
N LYS A 14 -4.88 11.73 -5.83
CA LYS A 14 -5.19 10.91 -4.66
C LYS A 14 -4.25 11.38 -3.56
N GLU A 15 -4.80 12.00 -2.52
CA GLU A 15 -4.01 12.37 -1.36
C GLU A 15 -3.25 11.14 -0.85
N THR A 16 -1.93 11.26 -0.80
CA THR A 16 -1.03 10.21 -0.29
C THR A 16 -0.58 10.60 1.11
N THR A 17 -0.70 9.68 2.06
CA THR A 17 -0.14 9.82 3.41
C THR A 17 1.34 9.44 3.40
N LYS A 18 2.16 10.21 4.10
CA LYS A 18 3.59 9.90 4.32
C LYS A 18 3.74 8.78 5.35
N ILE A 19 4.82 8.02 5.25
CA ILE A 19 5.07 6.87 6.13
C ILE A 19 5.12 7.29 7.60
N LYS A 20 5.79 8.38 7.95
CA LYS A 20 5.89 8.88 9.34
C LYS A 20 4.52 9.19 9.98
N ASP A 21 3.50 9.46 9.17
CA ASP A 21 2.17 9.87 9.64
C ASP A 21 1.21 8.66 9.74
N LEU A 22 1.68 7.46 9.40
CA LEU A 22 0.93 6.22 9.61
C LEU A 22 0.84 5.89 11.09
N THR A 23 -0.36 5.54 11.53
CA THR A 23 -0.65 5.07 12.89
C THR A 23 -1.43 3.76 12.82
N PRO A 24 -1.53 2.99 13.91
CA PRO A 24 -2.39 1.80 13.96
C PRO A 24 -3.88 2.09 13.67
N ASN A 25 -4.31 3.35 13.79
CA ASN A 25 -5.68 3.78 13.52
C ASN A 25 -5.89 4.27 12.08
N THR A 26 -4.82 4.44 11.31
CA THR A 26 -4.91 4.87 9.90
C THR A 26 -5.56 3.78 9.07
N LYS A 27 -6.65 4.10 8.39
CA LYS A 27 -7.43 3.15 7.56
C LYS A 27 -7.66 3.75 6.17
N LYS A 28 -7.70 2.91 5.14
CA LYS A 28 -8.02 3.28 3.74
C LYS A 28 -7.21 4.47 3.22
N THR A 29 -5.88 4.45 3.40
CA THR A 29 -4.99 5.47 2.86
C THR A 29 -4.18 4.96 1.66
N ASN A 30 -3.69 5.88 0.84
CA ASN A 30 -2.69 5.62 -0.19
C ASN A 30 -1.33 6.09 0.32
N VAL A 31 -0.28 5.32 0.08
CA VAL A 31 1.10 5.70 0.39
C VAL A 31 1.89 5.64 -0.90
N LEU A 32 2.65 6.69 -1.19
CA LEU A 32 3.61 6.70 -2.30
C LEU A 32 4.99 6.37 -1.73
N ALA A 33 5.53 5.19 -2.07
CA ALA A 33 6.80 4.70 -1.56
C ALA A 33 7.57 3.93 -2.65
N LYS A 34 8.89 3.82 -2.46
CA LYS A 34 9.77 2.95 -3.23
C LYS A 34 9.91 1.60 -2.55
N VAL A 35 10.02 0.53 -3.34
CA VAL A 35 10.39 -0.79 -2.83
C VAL A 35 11.89 -0.80 -2.55
N VAL A 36 12.27 -1.13 -1.31
CA VAL A 36 13.65 -1.23 -0.86
C VAL A 36 14.14 -2.67 -0.98
N SER A 37 13.33 -3.64 -0.56
CA SER A 37 13.65 -5.07 -0.68
C SER A 37 12.37 -5.91 -0.69
N ILE A 38 12.44 -7.07 -1.32
CA ILE A 38 11.38 -8.07 -1.34
C ILE A 38 11.95 -9.37 -0.77
N GLY A 39 11.27 -9.93 0.24
CA GLY A 39 11.58 -11.24 0.79
C GLY A 39 10.82 -12.35 0.06
N GLU A 40 11.34 -13.56 0.15
CA GLU A 40 10.66 -14.74 -0.39
C GLU A 40 9.38 -15.07 0.40
N PRO A 41 8.32 -15.57 -0.26
CA PRO A 41 7.12 -16.05 0.42
C PRO A 41 7.43 -17.19 1.39
N LYS A 42 6.85 -17.12 2.59
CA LYS A 42 6.96 -18.13 3.66
C LYS A 42 5.60 -18.78 3.91
N GLU A 43 5.59 -20.08 4.19
CA GLU A 43 4.39 -20.78 4.63
C GLU A 43 4.23 -20.70 6.15
N ILE A 44 3.05 -20.28 6.57
CA ILE A 44 2.62 -20.20 7.96
C ILE A 44 1.62 -21.33 8.21
N PRO A 45 1.97 -22.34 9.03
CA PRO A 45 1.07 -23.44 9.32
C PRO A 45 -0.16 -22.95 10.09
N SER A 46 -1.34 -23.44 9.71
CA SER A 46 -2.59 -23.14 10.38
C SER A 46 -2.98 -24.28 11.31
N ARG A 47 -3.54 -23.94 12.49
CA ARG A 47 -4.14 -24.93 13.40
C ARG A 47 -5.55 -25.36 12.98
N PHE A 48 -6.17 -24.65 12.04
CA PHE A 48 -7.59 -24.76 11.70
C PHE A 48 -7.83 -24.92 10.19
N GLY A 49 -6.86 -25.44 9.44
CA GLY A 49 -7.03 -25.67 8.00
C GLY A 49 -5.73 -25.52 7.23
N GLU A 50 -5.83 -25.01 6.00
CA GLU A 50 -4.71 -24.88 5.08
C GLU A 50 -3.64 -23.89 5.57
N ALA A 51 -2.39 -24.20 5.24
CA ALA A 51 -1.27 -23.29 5.45
C ALA A 51 -1.49 -22.00 4.64
N LYS A 52 -1.06 -20.87 5.21
CA LYS A 52 -1.15 -19.56 4.56
C LYS A 52 0.22 -19.09 4.12
N LYS A 53 0.29 -18.38 3.00
CA LYS A 53 1.53 -17.74 2.56
C LYS A 53 1.55 -16.28 2.96
N VAL A 54 2.74 -15.83 3.40
CA VAL A 54 3.05 -14.43 3.66
C VAL A 54 4.37 -14.08 2.98
N ALA A 55 4.41 -12.94 2.29
CA ALA A 55 5.64 -12.33 1.83
C ALA A 55 5.81 -10.97 2.50
N GLU A 56 7.05 -10.57 2.74
CA GLU A 56 7.37 -9.28 3.36
C GLU A 56 8.18 -8.45 2.39
N ALA A 57 7.80 -7.18 2.23
CA ALA A 57 8.57 -6.20 1.48
C ALA A 57 8.88 -5.01 2.38
N VAL A 58 10.09 -4.46 2.27
CA VAL A 58 10.42 -3.18 2.88
C VAL A 58 10.13 -2.10 1.85
N ILE A 59 9.29 -1.12 2.21
CA ILE A 59 8.99 0.05 1.38
C ILE A 59 9.34 1.33 2.14
N GLY A 60 9.73 2.38 1.41
CA GLY A 60 10.15 3.64 2.01
C GLY A 60 9.86 4.88 1.18
N ASP A 61 9.68 6.00 1.87
CA ASP A 61 9.64 7.35 1.32
C ASP A 61 10.71 8.21 2.02
N GLU A 62 10.73 9.51 1.78
CA GLU A 62 11.72 10.39 2.43
C GLU A 62 11.55 10.53 3.95
N THR A 63 10.44 10.05 4.51
CA THR A 63 10.08 10.16 5.92
C THR A 63 10.39 8.90 6.73
N GLY A 64 10.60 7.76 6.08
CA GLY A 64 10.99 6.51 6.73
C GLY A 64 10.71 5.26 5.91
N THR A 65 10.82 4.10 6.57
CA THR A 65 10.55 2.79 5.98
C THR A 65 9.59 1.99 6.83
N ILE A 66 8.75 1.17 6.21
CA ILE A 66 7.87 0.21 6.89
C ILE A 66 7.99 -1.19 6.26
N LEU A 67 7.62 -2.20 7.05
CA LEU A 67 7.47 -3.57 6.60
C LEU A 67 6.03 -3.79 6.12
N LEU A 68 5.86 -4.11 4.84
CA LEU A 68 4.58 -4.46 4.24
C LEU A 68 4.43 -5.98 4.23
N SER A 69 3.41 -6.50 4.90
CA SER A 69 3.03 -7.92 4.85
C SER A 69 1.97 -8.15 3.78
N LEU A 70 2.30 -8.99 2.80
CA LEU A 70 1.42 -9.42 1.71
C LEU A 70 0.96 -10.85 1.98
N TRP A 71 -0.34 -11.07 2.02
CA TRP A 71 -0.92 -12.38 2.32
C TRP A 71 -1.56 -12.99 1.08
N GLN A 72 -1.37 -14.29 0.90
CA GLN A 72 -2.10 -15.11 -0.08
C GLN A 72 -2.13 -14.47 -1.49
N ASP A 73 -3.31 -14.06 -1.95
CA ASP A 73 -3.59 -13.47 -3.26
C ASP A 73 -2.92 -12.11 -3.49
N GLN A 74 -2.46 -11.45 -2.42
CA GLN A 74 -1.66 -10.23 -2.51
C GLN A 74 -0.22 -10.51 -2.97
N ILE A 75 0.24 -11.76 -2.88
CA ILE A 75 1.55 -12.17 -3.36
C ILE A 75 1.41 -12.42 -4.87
N GLY A 76 2.09 -11.61 -5.68
CA GLY A 76 2.08 -11.77 -7.14
C GLY A 76 2.55 -13.17 -7.56
N THR A 77 1.84 -13.77 -8.52
CA THR A 77 2.21 -15.01 -9.20
C THR A 77 3.29 -14.79 -10.24
#